data_AF-S4PSQ5-F1
#
_entry.id   AF-S4PSQ5-F1
#
_cell.length_a   1.000
_cell.length_b   1.000
_cell.length_c   1.000
_cell.angle_alpha   90.00
_cell.angle_beta   90.00
_cell.angle_gamma   90.00
#
_symmetry.space_group_name_H-M   'P 1'
#
loop_
_entity.id
_entity.type
_entity.pdbx_description
1 polymer ?
#
loop_
_entity_poly.entity_id
_entity_poly.type
_entity_poly.pdbx_seq_one_letter_code
_entity_poly.pdbx_strand_id
1 'polypeptide(L)' 'MFQYYLKIVPTVYIKLDNTVLHTNQFSVTRHKKPVSNVNTESGMPGAFFSYELSPLMVKYTEKERSIGHFA' A
#
# COMPACT_ATOMS: atom_id res chain seq x y z
N MET A 1 -7.91 15.22 -15.16
CA MET A 1 -7.62 13.78 -14.97
C MET A 1 -7.00 13.55 -13.59
N PHE A 2 -7.44 12.51 -12.89
CA PHE A 2 -6.85 12.05 -11.63
C PHE A 2 -6.18 10.69 -11.85
N GLN A 3 -4.90 10.58 -11.52
CA GLN A 3 -4.16 9.32 -11.58
C GLN A 3 -3.69 8.96 -10.18
N TYR A 4 -3.98 7.74 -9.76
CA TYR A 4 -3.57 7.16 -8.50
C TYR A 4 -2.66 5.98 -8.81
N TYR A 5 -1.42 6.05 -8.33
CA TYR A 5 -0.45 4.96 -8.39
C TYR A 5 -0.38 4.32 -7.00
N LEU A 6 -0.87 3.10 -6.90
CA LEU A 6 -0.92 2.29 -5.69
C LEU A 6 0.27 1.34 -5.69
N LYS A 7 1.11 1.40 -4.66
CA LYS A 7 2.11 0.36 -4.41
C LYS A 7 1.64 -0.51 -3.26
N ILE A 8 1.39 -1.78 -3.54
CA ILE A 8 0.87 -2.74 -2.56
C ILE A 8 2.03 -3.62 -2.09
N VAL A 9 2.20 -3.72 -0.77
CA VAL A 9 3.20 -4.56 -0.12
C VAL A 9 2.47 -5.66 0.65
N PRO A 10 2.64 -6.93 0.26
CA PRO A 10 2.08 -8.05 1.01
C PRO A 10 2.71 -8.14 2.40
N THR A 11 1.88 -8.31 3.42
CA THR A 11 2.35 -8.43 4.79
C THR A 11 1.72 -9.63 5.49
N VAL A 12 2.52 -10.33 6.29
CA VAL A 12 2.06 -11.48 7.08
C VAL A 12 2.31 -11.18 8.55
N TYR A 13 1.28 -11.32 9.37
CA TYR A 13 1.36 -11.16 10.81
C TYR A 13 1.16 -12.52 11.48
N ILE A 14 2.16 -12.96 12.24
CA ILE A 14 2.08 -14.17 13.07
C ILE A 14 1.85 -13.75 14.51
N LYS A 15 0.70 -14.13 15.04
CA LYS A 15 0.31 -13.93 16.45
C LYS A 15 1.00 -14.95 17.37
N LEU A 16 0.95 -14.69 18.67
CA LEU A 16 1.44 -15.59 19.72
C LEU A 16 0.75 -16.96 19.72
N ASP A 17 -0.52 -17.01 19.31
CA ASP A 17 -1.32 -18.23 19.16
C ASP A 17 -0.98 -19.03 17.88
N ASN A 18 0.09 -18.66 17.17
CA ASN A 18 0.49 -19.17 15.86
C ASN A 18 -0.53 -18.94 14.73
N THR A 19 -1.54 -18.08 14.93
CA THR A 19 -2.44 -17.71 13.83
C THR A 19 -1.73 -16.80 12.84
N VAL A 20 -1.86 -17.16 11.56
CA VAL A 20 -1.25 -16.42 10.44
C VAL A 20 -2.30 -15.53 9.79
N LEU A 21 -2.12 -14.22 9.90
CA LEU A 21 -2.96 -13.22 9.26
C LEU A 21 -2.27 -12.68 8.01
N HIS A 22 -2.92 -12.82 6.87
CA HIS A 22 -2.47 -12.26 5.60
C HIS A 22 -3.09 -10.89 5.41
N THR A 23 -2.26 -9.87 5.31
CA THR A 23 -2.66 -8.47 5.13
C THR A 23 -1.91 -7.84 3.97
N ASN A 24 -2.36 -6.67 3.53
CA ASN A 24 -1.68 -5.90 2.50
C ASN A 24 -1.57 -4.46 2.97
N GLN A 25 -0.36 -3.93 3.00
CA GLN A 25 -0.13 -2.50 3.18
C GLN A 25 -0.06 -1.85 1.81
N PHE A 26 -0.44 -0.57 1.70
CA PHE A 26 -0.33 0.14 0.44
C PHE A 26 0.03 1.60 0.65
N SER A 27 0.74 2.16 -0.32
CA SER A 27 0.98 3.60 -0.43
C SER A 27 0.40 4.13 -1.73
N VAL A 28 0.02 5.41 -1.74
CA VAL A 28 -0.66 6.04 -2.88
C VAL A 28 0.07 7.30 -3.29
N THR A 29 0.46 7.38 -4.56
CA THR A 29 0.93 8.62 -5.18
C THR A 29 -0.17 9.17 -6.09
N ARG A 30 -0.57 10.43 -5.87
CA ARG A 30 -1.64 11.09 -6.61
C ARG A 30 -1.08 12.11 -7.58
N HIS A 31 -1.52 12.06 -8.83
CA HIS A 31 -1.27 13.08 -9.84
C HIS A 31 -2.59 13.67 -10.33
N LYS A 32 -2.65 15.01 -10.36
CA LYS A 32 -3.79 15.76 -10.91
C LYS A 32 -3.30 16.54 -12.11
N LYS A 33 -3.82 16.24 -13.29
CA LYS A 33 -3.58 17.04 -14.50
C LYS A 33 -4.82 17.88 -14.81
N PRO A 34 -4.70 19.21 -14.93
CA PRO A 34 -5.79 20.05 -15.43
C PRO A 34 -6.05 19.69 -16.89
N VAL A 35 -7.31 19.45 -17.23
CA VAL A 35 -7.73 19.18 -18.62
C VAL A 35 -8.08 20.55 -19.21
N SER A 36 -7.12 21.17 -19.88
CA SER A 36 -7.32 22.46 -20.54
C SER A 36 -7.84 22.21 -21.96
N ASN A 37 -8.96 22.83 -22.33
CA ASN A 37 -9.67 22.64 -23.61
C ASN A 37 -8.98 23.29 -24.84
N VAL A 38 -7.70 23.68 -24.76
CA VAL A 38 -7.09 24.59 -25.74
C VAL A 38 -6.26 23.90 -26.82
N ASN A 39 -5.76 22.68 -26.63
CA ASN A 39 -5.06 21.96 -27.68
C ASN A 39 -5.31 20.46 -27.58
N THR A 40 -5.41 19.81 -28.73
CA THR A 40 -5.91 18.48 -29.12
C THR A 40 -5.39 17.24 -28.35
N GLU A 41 -4.74 17.41 -27.20
CA GLU A 41 -4.18 16.33 -26.35
C GLU A 41 -4.73 16.32 -24.91
N SER A 42 -5.87 16.96 -24.66
CA SER A 42 -6.54 16.88 -23.36
C SER A 42 -7.19 15.50 -23.20
N GLY A 43 -6.39 14.54 -22.72
CA GLY A 43 -6.81 13.17 -22.48
C GLY A 43 -8.12 13.05 -21.69
N MET A 44 -8.86 11.96 -21.92
CA MET A 44 -10.19 11.74 -21.37
C MET A 44 -10.25 12.04 -19.86
N PRO A 45 -11.18 12.89 -19.41
CA PRO A 45 -11.36 13.14 -17.99
C PRO A 45 -11.81 11.85 -17.30
N GLY A 46 -11.08 11.45 -16.26
CA GLY A 46 -11.37 10.24 -15.50
C GLY A 46 -10.50 10.13 -14.25
N ALA A 47 -10.84 9.16 -13.40
CA ALA A 47 -10.04 8.69 -12.29
C ALA A 47 -9.43 7.34 -12.65
N PHE A 48 -8.11 7.27 -12.72
CA PHE A 48 -7.35 6.08 -13.09
C PHE A 48 -6.61 5.55 -11.87
N PHE A 49 -6.72 4.25 -11.62
CA PHE A 49 -6.05 3.56 -10.53
C PHE A 49 -5.12 2.52 -11.13
N SER A 50 -3.82 2.73 -11.00
CA SER A 50 -2.79 1.78 -11.39
C SER A 50 -2.20 1.19 -10.12
N TYR A 51 -2.17 -0.14 -10.00
CA TYR A 51 -1.60 -0.82 -8.86
C TYR A 51 -0.42 -1.70 -9.28
N GLU A 52 0.61 -1.72 -8.44
CA GLU A 52 1.78 -2.57 -8.60
C GLU A 52 2.01 -3.33 -7.30
N LEU A 53 2.30 -4.64 -7.41
CA LEU A 53 2.66 -5.49 -6.29
C LEU A 53 4.17 -5.41 -6.06
N SER A 54 4.56 -5.05 -4.85
CA SER A 54 5.95 -5.10 -4.41
C SER A 54 6.45 -6.55 -4.43
N PRO A 55 7.66 -6.81 -4.96
CA PRO A 55 8.27 -8.14 -4.91
C PRO A 55 8.73 -8.52 -3.48
N LEU A 56 8.74 -7.55 -2.56
CA LEU A 56 9.11 -7.74 -1.17
C LEU A 56 7.86 -7.98 -0.31
N MET A 57 7.91 -8.97 0.57
CA MET A 57 6.91 -9.28 1.57
C MET A 57 7.45 -8.99 2.97
N VAL A 58 6.66 -8.34 3.82
CA VAL A 58 7.05 -8.05 5.21
C VAL A 58 6.40 -9.06 6.15
N LYS A 59 7.22 -9.70 6.98
CA LYS A 59 6.75 -10.65 8.00
C LYS A 59 6.91 -10.05 9.39
N TYR A 60 5.80 -9.87 10.08
CA TYR A 60 5.76 -9.51 11.50
C TYR A 60 5.53 -10.75 12.34
N THR A 61 6.29 -10.91 13.41
CA THR A 61 6.14 -12.01 14.37
C THR A 61 6.04 -11.41 15.75
N GLU A 62 4.89 -11.61 16.37
CA GLU A 62 4.65 -11.23 17.76
C GLU A 62 5.49 -12.12 18.67
N LYS A 63 6.15 -11.51 19.66
CA LYS A 63 6.95 -12.22 20.67
C LYS A 63 6.56 -11.69 22.04
N GLU A 64 6.36 -12.59 23.00
CA GLU A 64 6.20 -12.20 24.39
C GLU A 64 7.50 -11.61 24.91
N ARG A 65 7.39 -10.49 25.65
CA ARG A 65 8.51 -9.93 26.40
C ARG A 65 8.48 -10.49 27.82
N SER A 66 9.63 -10.96 28.30
CA SER A 66 9.76 -11.41 29.69
C SER A 66 9.57 -10.24 30.65
N ILE A 67 8.79 -10.47 31.72
CA ILE A 67 8.59 -9.53 32.84
C ILE A 67 9.91 -9.14 33.55
N GLY A 68 10.96 -9.94 33.41
CA GLY A 68 12.30 -9.65 33.95
C GLY A 68 13.05 -8.52 33.24
N HIS A 69 12.52 -7.97 32.14
CA HIS A 69 13.09 -6.78 31.49
C HIS A 69 12.89 -5.48 32.32
N PHE A 70 12.06 -5.52 33.37
CA PHE A 70 11.79 -4.36 34.25
C PHE A 70 12.55 -4.39 35.58
N ALA A 71 13.34 -5.43 35.84
CA ALA A 71 14.11 -5.59 37.08
C ALA A 71 15.56 -5.13 36.92
#